data_AF-E4WXF9-F1
#
_entry.id   AF-E4WXF9-F1
#
_cell.length_a   1.000
_cell.length_b   1.000
_cell.length_c   1.000
_cell.angle_alpha   90.00
_cell.angle_beta   90.00
_cell.angle_gamma   90.00
#
_symmetry.space_group_name_H-M   'P 1'
#
loop_
_entity.id
_entity.type
_entity.pdbx_description
1 polymer ?
#
loop_
_entity_poly.entity_id
_entity_poly.type
_entity_poly.pdbx_seq_one_letter_code
_entity_poly.pdbx_strand_id
1 'polypeptide(L)'
;MCIDGRLVAATKLGNVRRGLNVLIFDKESSSAEVNTFDFYSDANASSKLASLLRPIKAQVVVFAVFDDGSARMTQELRKQIQIFGSQNITSLGFRDSWAFIGAKPGMGRIANEKMKRVADSPDAYLGWPGEVSIAGCIPKF
;
A
#
# COMPACT_ATOMS: atom_id res chain seq x y z
N MET A 1 8.98 -0.61 5.38
CA MET A 1 7.95 -1.39 6.12
C MET A 1 8.65 -2.31 7.11
N CYS A 2 8.19 -2.31 8.37
CA CYS A 2 8.79 -3.03 9.49
C CYS A 2 7.69 -3.81 10.22
N ILE A 3 7.97 -5.06 10.62
CA ILE A 3 7.06 -5.92 11.41
C ILE A 3 7.86 -6.41 12.61
N ASP A 4 7.35 -6.22 13.83
CA ASP A 4 7.97 -6.70 15.08
C ASP A 4 9.47 -6.35 15.20
N GLY A 5 9.83 -5.10 14.85
CA GLY A 5 11.22 -4.61 14.89
C GLY A 5 12.10 -5.08 13.73
N ARG A 6 11.62 -6.01 12.89
CA ARG A 6 12.34 -6.49 11.71
C ARG A 6 11.97 -5.67 10.49
N LEU A 7 12.99 -5.10 9.85
CA LEU A 7 12.80 -4.43 8.57
C LEU A 7 12.54 -5.47 7.46
N VAL A 8 11.41 -5.34 6.78
CA VAL A 8 10.95 -6.31 5.77
C VAL A 8 11.04 -5.73 4.35
N ALA A 9 10.73 -4.45 4.18
CA ALA A 9 10.81 -3.76 2.89
C ALA A 9 11.48 -2.39 3.02
N ALA A 10 12.57 -2.17 2.28
CA ALA A 10 13.29 -0.90 2.27
C ALA A 10 14.27 -0.81 1.09
N THR A 11 14.66 0.41 0.72
CA THR A 11 15.63 0.65 -0.37
C THR A 11 16.95 -0.05 -0.12
N LYS A 12 17.43 -0.06 1.13
CA LYS A 12 18.66 -0.77 1.52
C LYS A 12 18.59 -2.29 1.40
N LEU A 13 17.38 -2.86 1.31
CA LEU A 13 17.16 -4.28 1.06
C LEU A 13 16.99 -4.59 -0.43
N GLY A 14 16.97 -3.56 -1.29
CA GLY A 14 16.82 -3.71 -2.75
C GLY A 14 15.43 -4.19 -3.21
N ASN A 15 14.43 -4.21 -2.32
CA ASN A 15 13.13 -4.83 -2.55
C ASN A 15 11.94 -3.84 -2.54
N VAL A 16 12.21 -2.55 -2.69
CA VAL A 16 11.20 -1.50 -2.92
C VAL A 16 11.58 -0.68 -4.14
N ARG A 17 10.58 -0.26 -4.91
CA ARG A 17 10.77 0.51 -6.16
C ARG A 17 9.67 1.56 -6.31
N ARG A 18 9.83 2.45 -7.30
CA ARG A 18 8.75 3.34 -7.76
C ARG A 18 7.47 2.53 -7.96
N GLY A 19 6.33 3.10 -7.58
CA GLY A 19 5.04 2.46 -7.68
C GLY A 19 4.35 2.28 -6.34
N LEU A 20 3.54 1.22 -6.29
CA LEU A 20 2.92 0.74 -5.08
C LEU A 20 3.70 -0.48 -4.56
N ASN A 21 4.25 -0.35 -3.35
CA ASN A 21 4.94 -1.42 -2.65
C ASN A 21 3.95 -2.09 -1.71
N VAL A 22 3.78 -3.41 -1.83
CA VAL A 22 2.75 -4.19 -1.15
C VAL A 22 3.41 -5.27 -0.31
N LEU A 23 3.12 -5.27 0.97
CA LEU A 23 3.56 -6.29 1.91
C LEU A 23 2.35 -7.10 2.35
N ILE A 24 2.42 -8.42 2.22
CA ILE A 24 1.37 -9.36 2.61
C ILE A 24 1.96 -10.30 3.65
N PHE A 25 1.27 -10.48 4.77
CA PHE A 25 1.70 -11.40 5.82
C PHE A 25 0.52 -11.99 6.59
N ASP A 26 0.74 -13.17 7.14
CA ASP A 26 -0.16 -13.80 8.09
C ASP A 26 0.18 -13.33 9.51
N LYS A 27 -0.82 -13.17 10.38
CA LYS A 27 -0.62 -12.74 11.77
C LYS A 27 0.06 -13.81 12.62
N GLU A 28 -0.12 -15.08 12.25
CA GLU A 28 0.39 -16.25 12.98
C GLU A 28 1.72 -16.75 12.40
N SER A 29 2.01 -16.44 11.13
CA SER A 29 3.24 -16.83 10.46
C SER A 29 4.31 -15.74 10.53
N SER A 30 5.57 -16.18 10.54
CA SER A 30 6.72 -15.29 10.33
C SER A 30 6.93 -14.92 8.84
N SER A 31 6.19 -15.56 7.93
CA SER A 31 6.31 -15.33 6.49
C SER A 31 5.68 -14.01 6.06
N ALA A 32 6.46 -13.22 5.34
CA ALA A 32 6.05 -11.94 4.78
C ALA A 32 6.53 -11.85 3.32
N GLU A 33 5.63 -11.47 2.43
CA GLU A 33 5.91 -11.33 1.00
C GLU A 33 5.90 -9.84 0.63
N VAL A 34 6.92 -9.39 -0.10
CA VAL A 34 7.05 -8.01 -0.58
C VAL A 34 6.95 -8.00 -2.10
N ASN A 35 5.99 -7.23 -2.60
CA ASN A 35 5.71 -7.05 -4.01
C ASN A 35 5.80 -5.58 -4.40
N THR A 36 6.21 -5.29 -5.63
CA THR A 36 6.31 -3.91 -6.14
C THR A 36 5.63 -3.81 -7.49
N PHE A 37 4.81 -2.79 -7.68
CA PHE A 37 4.05 -2.56 -8.91
C PHE A 37 4.28 -1.14 -9.41
N ASP A 38 4.94 -1.00 -10.56
CA ASP A 38 5.23 0.31 -11.16
C ASP A 38 3.97 0.92 -11.81
N PHE A 39 3.21 1.67 -11.01
CA PHE A 39 1.98 2.32 -11.46
C PHE A 39 2.20 3.52 -12.40
N TYR A 40 3.45 3.90 -12.70
CA TYR A 40 3.75 4.97 -13.64
C TYR A 40 4.01 4.42 -15.05
N SER A 41 4.93 3.44 -15.17
CA SER A 41 5.38 2.95 -16.48
C SER A 41 4.81 1.59 -16.91
N ASP A 42 4.36 0.73 -15.99
CA ASP A 42 3.80 -0.58 -16.35
C ASP A 42 2.29 -0.49 -16.59
N ALA A 43 1.89 -0.59 -17.87
CA ALA A 43 0.48 -0.59 -18.26
C ALA A 43 -0.34 -1.75 -17.65
N ASN A 44 0.33 -2.83 -17.21
CA ASN A 44 -0.28 -4.00 -16.60
C ASN A 44 -0.23 -3.99 -15.07
N ALA A 45 0.27 -2.93 -14.43
CA ALA A 45 0.41 -2.86 -12.97
C ALA A 45 -0.92 -3.18 -12.25
N SER A 46 -2.03 -2.62 -12.74
CA SER A 46 -3.36 -2.86 -12.17
C SER A 46 -3.81 -4.32 -12.22
N SER A 47 -3.65 -5.00 -13.35
CA SER A 47 -4.11 -6.39 -13.52
C SER A 47 -3.24 -7.38 -12.74
N LYS A 48 -1.93 -7.11 -12.65
CA LYS A 48 -0.98 -7.88 -11.83
C LYS A 48 -1.32 -7.76 -10.35
N LEU A 49 -1.51 -6.54 -9.83
CA LEU A 49 -1.89 -6.36 -8.42
C LEU A 49 -3.26 -6.96 -8.12
N ALA A 50 -4.26 -6.77 -8.99
CA ALA A 50 -5.58 -7.38 -8.82
C ALA A 50 -5.49 -8.92 -8.69
N SER A 51 -4.63 -9.55 -9.50
CA SER A 51 -4.40 -11.00 -9.44
C SER A 51 -3.73 -11.43 -8.14
N LEU A 52 -2.80 -10.63 -7.60
CA LEU A 52 -2.17 -10.87 -6.30
C LEU A 52 -3.18 -10.74 -5.14
N LEU A 53 -4.10 -9.77 -5.18
CA LEU A 53 -5.05 -9.51 -4.10
C LEU A 53 -6.22 -10.50 -4.06
N ARG A 54 -6.61 -11.06 -5.20
CA ARG A 54 -7.78 -11.95 -5.32
C ARG A 54 -7.75 -13.16 -4.37
N PRO A 55 -6.66 -13.96 -4.27
CA PRO A 55 -6.62 -15.14 -3.42
C PRO A 55 -6.50 -14.85 -1.92
N ILE A 56 -6.22 -13.61 -1.52
CA ILE A 56 -6.05 -13.23 -0.11
C ILE A 56 -7.36 -13.45 0.64
N LYS A 57 -7.32 -14.14 1.79
CA LYS A 57 -8.51 -14.37 2.64
C LYS A 57 -8.35 -13.74 4.01
N ALA A 58 -7.30 -14.15 4.73
CA ALA A 58 -7.07 -13.79 6.13
C ALA A 58 -5.80 -12.95 6.36
N GLN A 59 -4.96 -12.80 5.33
CA GLN A 59 -3.71 -12.06 5.46
C GLN A 59 -3.95 -10.55 5.64
N VAL A 60 -3.01 -9.92 6.34
CA VAL A 60 -2.89 -8.46 6.40
C VAL A 60 -2.17 -7.99 5.14
N VAL A 61 -2.64 -6.86 4.60
CA VAL A 61 -2.00 -6.15 3.49
C VAL A 61 -1.51 -4.79 3.97
N VAL A 62 -0.31 -4.42 3.56
CA VAL A 62 0.28 -3.10 3.78
C VAL A 62 0.66 -2.53 2.44
N PHE A 63 0.24 -1.30 2.18
CA PHE A 63 0.56 -0.56 0.96
C PHE A 63 1.39 0.67 1.33
N ALA A 64 2.40 0.96 0.52
CA ALA A 64 3.20 2.18 0.59
C ALA A 64 3.55 2.67 -0.81
N VAL A 65 3.20 3.93 -1.11
CA VAL A 65 3.57 4.59 -2.37
C VAL A 65 5.04 5.02 -2.32
N PHE A 66 5.75 4.81 -3.43
CA PHE A 66 7.04 5.42 -3.69
C PHE A 66 6.99 6.09 -5.07
N ASP A 67 7.25 7.40 -5.13
CA ASP A 67 7.16 8.25 -6.32
C ASP A 67 5.72 8.42 -6.86
N ASP A 68 5.14 7.43 -7.53
CA ASP A 68 3.73 7.47 -7.98
C ASP A 68 3.06 6.10 -7.88
N GLY A 69 1.89 6.08 -7.24
CA GLY A 69 1.08 4.87 -7.07
C GLY A 69 -0.22 4.87 -7.87
N SER A 70 -0.54 5.92 -8.63
CA SER A 70 -1.90 6.13 -9.14
C SER A 70 -2.05 6.15 -10.66
N ALA A 71 -1.01 6.49 -11.43
CA ALA A 71 -1.19 6.87 -12.85
C ALA A 71 -1.83 5.79 -13.72
N ARG A 72 -1.57 4.50 -13.44
CA ARG A 72 -2.18 3.36 -14.13
C ARG A 72 -3.23 2.62 -13.30
N MET A 73 -3.70 3.20 -12.20
CA MET A 73 -4.63 2.55 -11.27
C MET A 73 -6.08 2.61 -11.79
N THR A 74 -6.66 1.44 -12.03
CA THR A 74 -8.05 1.35 -12.51
C THR A 74 -9.08 1.50 -11.38
N GLN A 75 -10.29 1.93 -11.72
CA GLN A 75 -11.40 1.98 -10.74
C GLN A 75 -11.70 0.61 -10.14
N GLU A 76 -11.58 -0.46 -10.93
CA GLU A 76 -11.79 -1.83 -10.46
C GLU A 76 -10.77 -2.24 -9.39
N LEU A 77 -9.48 -1.93 -9.62
CA LEU A 77 -8.46 -2.20 -8.61
C LEU A 77 -8.71 -1.37 -7.34
N ARG A 78 -9.13 -0.10 -7.46
CA ARG A 78 -9.47 0.73 -6.29
C ARG A 78 -10.58 0.06 -5.46
N LYS A 79 -11.65 -0.41 -6.09
CA LYS A 79 -12.73 -1.15 -5.41
C LYS A 79 -12.20 -2.41 -4.71
N GLN A 80 -11.30 -3.15 -5.34
CA GLN A 80 -10.69 -4.32 -4.70
C GLN A 80 -9.87 -3.97 -3.48
N ILE A 81 -9.10 -2.87 -3.51
CA ILE A 81 -8.34 -2.40 -2.35
C ILE A 81 -9.28 -1.87 -1.25
N GLN A 82 -10.41 -1.24 -1.59
CA GLN A 82 -11.41 -0.81 -0.61
C GLN A 82 -11.98 -1.96 0.23
N ILE A 83 -12.05 -3.18 -0.31
CA ILE A 83 -12.49 -4.37 0.44
C ILE A 83 -11.61 -4.60 1.68
N PHE A 84 -10.34 -4.22 1.64
CA PHE A 84 -9.43 -4.30 2.79
C PHE A 84 -9.61 -3.18 3.82
N GLY A 85 -10.48 -2.20 3.54
CA GLY A 85 -10.87 -1.13 4.45
C GLY A 85 -10.30 0.26 4.14
N SER A 86 -9.62 0.46 3.01
CA SER A 86 -9.15 1.81 2.63
C SER A 86 -10.30 2.70 2.19
N GLN A 87 -10.32 3.94 2.68
CA GLN A 87 -11.23 5.00 2.25
C GLN A 87 -10.54 5.93 1.24
N ASN A 88 -9.24 6.22 1.45
CA ASN A 88 -8.45 7.13 0.62
C ASN A 88 -8.07 6.56 -0.75
N ILE A 89 -8.07 5.24 -0.95
CA ILE A 89 -7.69 4.66 -2.25
C ILE A 89 -8.59 5.11 -3.41
N THR A 90 -9.81 5.58 -3.13
CA THR A 90 -10.71 6.12 -4.17
C THR A 90 -10.24 7.47 -4.72
N SER A 91 -9.52 8.25 -3.91
CA SER A 91 -9.09 9.61 -4.23
C SER A 91 -7.58 9.75 -4.43
N LEU A 92 -6.80 8.66 -4.27
CA LEU A 92 -5.36 8.66 -4.48
C LEU A 92 -5.00 9.17 -5.89
N GLY A 93 -4.34 10.33 -5.93
CA GLY A 93 -3.91 11.04 -7.13
C GLY A 93 -2.43 10.89 -7.44
N PHE A 94 -2.02 11.51 -8.55
CA PHE A 94 -0.66 11.43 -9.07
C PHE A 94 0.34 11.98 -8.05
N ARG A 95 1.34 11.16 -7.70
CA ARG A 95 2.38 11.44 -6.69
C ARG A 95 1.91 11.69 -5.27
N ASP A 96 0.63 11.45 -4.97
CA ASP A 96 0.16 11.50 -3.59
C ASP A 96 0.93 10.48 -2.75
N SER A 97 1.36 10.89 -1.57
CA SER A 97 2.01 9.99 -0.62
C SER A 97 0.93 9.30 0.19
N TRP A 98 0.91 7.97 0.13
CA TRP A 98 -0.09 7.16 0.82
C TRP A 98 0.54 5.91 1.43
N ALA A 99 0.14 5.64 2.67
CA ALA A 99 0.38 4.40 3.35
C ALA A 99 -0.96 3.87 3.88
N PHE A 100 -1.12 2.55 3.86
CA PHE A 100 -2.32 1.90 4.34
C PHE A 100 -1.98 0.51 4.88
N ILE A 101 -2.66 0.12 5.94
CA ILE A 101 -2.67 -1.24 6.46
C ILE A 101 -4.12 -1.69 6.61
N GLY A 102 -4.43 -2.91 6.18
CA GLY A 102 -5.79 -3.43 6.21
C GLY A 102 -5.88 -4.95 6.09
N ALA A 103 -7.10 -5.45 6.21
CA ALA A 103 -7.45 -6.86 6.05
C ALA A 103 -8.90 -6.95 5.58
N LYS A 104 -9.29 -8.09 5.00
CA LYS A 104 -10.69 -8.29 4.57
C LYS A 104 -11.67 -8.23 5.75
N PRO A 105 -12.96 -7.94 5.50
CA PRO A 105 -13.98 -7.88 6.54
C PRO A 105 -14.05 -9.21 7.31
N GLY A 106 -14.30 -9.14 8.62
CA GLY A 106 -14.30 -10.30 9.51
C GLY A 106 -12.95 -10.60 10.19
N MET A 107 -11.84 -9.94 9.78
CA MET A 107 -10.51 -10.13 10.39
C MET A 107 -10.22 -9.21 11.60
N GLY A 108 -11.23 -8.51 12.10
CA GLY A 108 -11.11 -7.45 13.12
C GLY A 108 -10.87 -6.05 12.53
N ARG A 109 -10.81 -5.02 13.38
CA ARG A 109 -10.55 -3.63 12.97
C ARG A 109 -9.05 -3.39 12.79
N ILE A 110 -8.54 -3.68 11.59
CA ILE A 110 -7.11 -3.53 11.23
C ILE A 110 -6.83 -2.29 10.37
N ALA A 111 -7.86 -1.74 9.73
CA ALA A 111 -7.70 -0.64 8.77
C ALA A 111 -7.15 0.64 9.41
N ASN A 112 -6.02 1.13 8.88
CA ASN A 112 -5.44 2.43 9.19
C ASN A 112 -4.72 2.98 7.96
N GLU A 113 -4.88 4.26 7.66
CA GLU A 113 -4.27 4.91 6.50
C GLU A 113 -3.86 6.35 6.80
N LYS A 114 -2.88 6.83 6.06
CA LYS A 114 -2.51 8.24 5.98
C LYS A 114 -2.21 8.60 4.53
N MET A 115 -2.65 9.79 4.14
CA MET A 115 -2.42 10.34 2.83
C MET A 115 -1.98 11.79 2.95
N LYS A 116 -1.05 12.22 2.10
CA LYS A 116 -0.79 13.62 1.80
C LYS A 116 -0.94 13.80 0.30
N ARG A 117 -1.68 14.84 -0.09
CA ARG A 117 -1.95 15.09 -1.50
C ARG A 117 -1.02 16.15 -2.05
N VAL A 118 -0.62 15.99 -3.30
CA VAL A 118 0.12 17.02 -4.04
C VAL A 118 -0.69 18.33 -4.07
N ALA A 119 -2.02 18.24 -4.23
CA ALA A 119 -2.90 19.40 -4.27
C ALA A 119 -2.83 20.28 -2.99
N ASP A 120 -2.49 19.70 -1.85
CA ASP A 120 -2.38 20.42 -0.58
C ASP A 120 -1.01 21.13 -0.43
N SER A 121 0.00 20.78 -1.26
CA SER A 121 1.37 21.31 -1.19
C SER A 121 2.15 21.15 -2.51
N PRO A 122 1.74 21.84 -3.59
CA PRO A 122 2.23 21.57 -4.95
C PRO A 122 3.72 21.85 -5.15
N ASP A 123 4.29 22.82 -4.41
CA ASP A 123 5.71 23.20 -4.52
C ASP A 123 6.63 22.40 -3.59
N ALA A 124 6.08 21.53 -2.74
CA ALA A 124 6.87 20.70 -1.85
C ALA A 124 7.72 19.71 -2.65
N TYR A 125 8.98 19.54 -2.26
CA TYR A 125 9.93 18.55 -2.79
C TYR A 125 9.91 18.39 -4.33
N LEU A 126 9.82 19.49 -5.09
CA LEU A 126 9.75 19.49 -6.56
C LEU A 126 8.51 18.75 -7.12
N GLY A 127 7.37 18.87 -6.43
CA GLY A 127 6.09 18.27 -6.84
C GLY A 127 5.75 16.94 -6.16
N TRP A 128 6.27 16.70 -4.96
CA TRP A 128 5.89 15.58 -4.09
C TRP A 128 5.51 16.09 -2.68
N PRO A 129 4.43 15.59 -2.05
CA PRO A 129 3.88 16.18 -0.84
C PRO A 129 4.62 15.78 0.47
N GLY A 130 5.79 15.14 0.33
CA GLY A 130 6.57 14.58 1.43
C GLY A 130 5.97 13.30 2.03
N GLU A 131 6.71 12.65 2.92
CA GLU A 131 6.36 11.31 3.40
C GLU A 131 5.17 11.26 4.38
N VAL A 132 4.57 10.07 4.46
CA VAL A 132 3.56 9.69 5.45
C VAL A 132 4.02 8.45 6.21
N SER A 133 3.66 8.36 7.50
CA SER A 133 4.03 7.23 8.36
C SER A 133 2.85 6.74 9.20
N ILE A 134 2.70 5.43 9.24
CA ILE A 134 1.74 4.73 10.10
C ILE A 134 2.52 3.77 10.98
N ALA A 135 2.15 3.71 12.25
CA ALA A 135 2.65 2.75 13.22
C ALA A 135 1.47 2.27 14.07
N GLY A 136 1.55 1.05 14.58
CA GLY A 136 0.49 0.46 15.39
C GLY A 136 0.75 -1.01 15.69
N CYS A 137 -0.21 -1.61 16.40
CA CYS A 137 -0.22 -3.03 16.74
C CYS A 137 -1.39 -3.71 16.04
N ILE A 138 -1.17 -4.93 15.55
CA ILE A 138 -2.23 -5.77 14.98
C ILE A 138 -2.60 -6.83 16.01
N PRO A 139 -3.86 -6.91 16.46
CA PRO A 139 -4.26 -7.94 17.40
C PRO A 139 -4.15 -9.35 16.79
N LYS A 140 -3.64 -10.28 17.59
CA LYS A 140 -3.69 -11.73 17.36
C LYS A 140 -4.98 -12.21 18.04
N PHE A 141 -5.98 -12.62 17.26
CA PHE A 141 -7.26 -13.14 17.76
C PHE A 141 -7.31 -14.63 17.48
#